data_AF-A0AAV4JTE6-F1
#
_entry.id   AF-A0AAV4JTE6-F1
#
_cell.length_a   1.000
_cell.length_b   1.000
_cell.length_c   1.000
_cell.angle_alpha   90.00
_cell.angle_beta   90.00
_cell.angle_gamma   90.00
#
_symmetry.space_group_name_H-M   'P 1'
#
loop_
_entity.id
_entity.type
_entity.pdbx_description
1 polymer ?
#
loop_
_entity_poly.entity_id
_entity_poly.type
_entity_poly.pdbx_seq_one_letter_code
_entity_poly.pdbx_strand_id
1 'polypeptide(L)'
;MQDKSLTSVNDIAYGTHRDRTLKQVYDWVLNGWPAKTEEHFRAFAARKNDLSVESGCLLWGIRAVVPSALQPKVLELLHGETHVGMAQMKALARSWVRWSQIDAEIEKSVK
;
A
#
# COMPACT_ATOMS: atom_id res chain seq x y z
N MET A 1 -13.27 -2.50 -25.16
CA MET A 1 -13.44 -2.27 -23.71
C MET A 1 -12.05 -2.41 -23.10
N GLN A 2 -11.39 -1.30 -22.76
CA GLN A 2 -10.12 -1.36 -22.04
C GLN A 2 -10.42 -1.64 -20.57
N ASP A 3 -9.84 -2.71 -20.06
CA ASP A 3 -9.83 -3.04 -18.65
C ASP A 3 -9.16 -1.88 -17.87
N LYS A 4 -9.98 -1.02 -17.27
CA LYS A 4 -9.53 -0.01 -16.30
C LYS A 4 -9.28 -0.71 -14.96
N SER A 5 -8.32 -1.62 -14.95
CA SER A 5 -7.84 -2.23 -13.72
C SER A 5 -7.27 -1.12 -12.84
N LEU A 6 -7.92 -0.91 -11.70
CA LEU A 6 -7.62 0.08 -10.69
C LEU A 6 -6.22 -0.24 -10.12
N THR A 7 -5.17 0.44 -10.62
CA THR A 7 -3.74 0.17 -10.31
C THR A 7 -3.34 -1.27 -10.58
N SER A 8 -2.85 -1.54 -11.79
CA SER A 8 -2.40 -2.88 -12.16
C SER A 8 -1.27 -3.37 -11.24
N VAL A 9 -1.09 -4.70 -11.15
CA VAL A 9 0.05 -5.30 -10.43
C VAL A 9 1.38 -4.68 -10.90
N ASN A 10 1.51 -4.40 -12.19
CA ASN A 10 2.68 -3.75 -12.76
C ASN A 10 2.86 -2.31 -12.27
N ASP A 11 1.77 -1.54 -12.13
CA ASP A 11 1.84 -0.17 -11.59
C ASP A 11 2.28 -0.19 -10.13
N ILE A 12 1.75 -1.14 -9.33
CA ILE A 12 2.11 -1.29 -7.93
C ILE A 12 3.57 -1.72 -7.81
N ALA A 13 4.02 -2.76 -8.52
CA ALA A 13 5.41 -3.21 -8.52
C ALA A 13 6.36 -2.08 -8.92
N TYR A 14 6.06 -1.38 -10.02
CA TYR A 14 6.82 -0.23 -10.47
C TYR A 14 6.88 0.88 -9.41
N GLY A 15 5.75 1.20 -8.79
CA GLY A 15 5.68 2.17 -7.71
C GLY A 15 6.45 1.72 -6.46
N THR A 16 6.40 0.44 -6.08
CA THR A 16 7.11 -0.12 -4.93
C THR A 16 8.62 0.06 -5.10
N HIS A 17 9.14 -0.18 -6.31
CA HIS A 17 10.57 0.02 -6.59
C HIS A 17 11.00 1.49 -6.66
N ARG A 18 10.07 2.42 -6.87
CA ARG A 18 10.34 3.86 -6.91
C ARG A 18 10.12 4.56 -5.59
N ASP A 19 9.34 3.97 -4.69
CA ASP A 19 9.14 4.44 -3.33
C ASP A 19 10.33 4.00 -2.48
N ARG A 20 11.10 4.97 -1.95
CA ARG A 20 12.34 4.68 -1.21
C ARG A 20 12.08 3.80 0.01
N THR A 21 11.00 4.06 0.73
CA THR A 21 10.63 3.31 1.94
C THR A 21 10.21 1.90 1.55
N LEU A 22 9.30 1.77 0.58
CA LEU A 22 8.81 0.44 0.21
C LEU A 22 9.87 -0.40 -0.48
N LYS A 23 10.76 0.20 -1.29
CA LYS A 23 11.90 -0.50 -1.87
C LYS A 23 12.83 -1.05 -0.78
N GLN A 24 13.12 -0.26 0.25
CA GLN A 24 13.98 -0.71 1.34
C GLN A 24 13.34 -1.88 2.12
N VAL A 25 12.03 -1.79 2.41
CA VAL A 25 11.27 -2.85 3.07
C VAL A 25 11.22 -4.10 2.19
N TYR A 26 10.97 -3.94 0.88
CA TYR A 26 10.99 -5.01 -0.10
C TYR A 26 12.34 -5.75 -0.07
N ASP A 27 13.45 -5.01 -0.10
CA ASP A 27 14.78 -5.59 -0.08
C ASP A 27 15.05 -6.34 1.25
N TRP A 28 14.53 -5.86 2.39
CA TRP A 28 14.63 -6.57 3.69
C TRP A 28 13.74 -7.80 3.81
N VAL A 29 12.56 -7.81 3.17
CA VAL A 29 11.70 -9.00 3.14
C VAL A 29 12.40 -10.14 2.40
N LEU A 30 13.12 -9.83 1.32
CA LEU A 30 13.85 -10.83 0.53
C LEU A 30 15.18 -11.26 1.16
N ASN A 31 15.93 -10.32 1.73
CA ASN A 31 17.32 -10.56 2.16
C ASN A 31 17.50 -10.64 3.68
N GLY A 32 16.43 -10.43 4.45
CA GLY A 32 16.46 -10.39 5.90
C GLY A 32 16.43 -8.96 6.46
N TRP A 33 15.84 -8.84 7.64
CA TRP A 33 15.68 -7.58 8.35
C TRP A 33 16.94 -7.23 9.15
N PRO A 34 17.35 -5.95 9.19
CA PRO A 34 18.43 -5.51 10.06
C PRO A 34 18.01 -5.60 11.54
N ALA A 35 19.01 -5.70 12.43
CA ALA A 35 18.77 -5.77 13.86
C ALA A 35 18.15 -4.49 14.44
N LYS A 36 18.45 -3.33 13.82
CA LYS A 36 17.89 -2.03 14.16
C LYS A 36 17.36 -1.36 12.90
N THR A 37 16.19 -0.76 13.01
CA THR A 37 15.54 -0.01 11.93
C THR A 37 15.30 1.42 12.39
N GLU A 38 15.26 2.36 11.45
CA GLU A 38 14.86 3.74 11.74
C GLU A 38 13.37 3.83 12.08
N GLU A 39 13.00 4.90 12.78
CA GLU A 39 11.66 5.10 13.31
C GLU A 39 10.56 5.04 12.23
N HIS A 40 10.83 5.58 11.04
CA HIS A 40 9.87 5.60 9.95
C HIS A 40 9.57 4.20 9.37
N PHE A 41 10.39 3.18 9.69
CA PHE A 41 10.14 1.78 9.36
C PHE A 41 9.45 1.00 10.48
N ARG A 42 9.25 1.59 11.67
CA ARG A 42 8.73 0.91 12.86
C ARG A 42 7.47 0.10 12.56
N ALA A 43 6.54 0.67 11.80
CA ALA A 43 5.29 0.00 11.45
C ALA A 43 5.50 -1.31 10.66
N PHE A 44 6.43 -1.30 9.70
CA PHE A 44 6.78 -2.48 8.91
C PHE A 44 7.58 -3.49 9.75
N ALA A 45 8.57 -3.01 10.51
CA ALA A 45 9.41 -3.86 11.36
C ALA A 45 8.59 -4.60 12.44
N ALA A 46 7.60 -3.93 13.03
CA ALA A 46 6.73 -4.50 14.06
C ALA A 46 5.90 -5.71 13.58
N ARG A 47 5.63 -5.81 12.27
CA ARG A 47 4.91 -6.95 11.68
C ARG A 47 5.65 -7.52 10.48
N LYS A 48 6.98 -7.56 10.57
CA LYS A 48 7.84 -8.08 9.50
C LYS A 48 7.51 -9.50 9.05
N ASN A 49 6.99 -10.32 9.96
CA ASN A 49 6.59 -11.70 9.66
C ASN A 49 5.30 -11.79 8.84
N ASP A 50 4.51 -10.71 8.80
CA ASP A 50 3.32 -10.62 7.96
C ASP A 50 3.64 -10.03 6.58
N LEU A 51 4.90 -9.64 6.32
CA LEU A 51 5.30 -9.06 5.05
C LEU A 51 5.85 -10.13 4.12
N SER A 52 5.44 -10.06 2.86
CA SER A 52 5.92 -10.95 1.80
C SER A 52 6.08 -10.17 0.49
N VAL A 53 6.74 -10.79 -0.48
CA VAL A 53 6.91 -10.23 -1.83
C VAL A 53 6.32 -11.21 -2.83
N GLU A 54 5.49 -10.72 -3.72
CA GLU A 54 4.89 -11.49 -4.81
C GLU A 54 4.76 -10.62 -6.07
N SER A 55 5.16 -11.14 -7.22
CA SER A 55 5.08 -10.42 -8.52
C SER A 55 5.69 -9.01 -8.51
N GLY A 56 6.76 -8.80 -7.74
CA GLY A 56 7.41 -7.48 -7.60
C GLY A 56 6.67 -6.50 -6.69
N CYS A 57 5.54 -6.90 -6.09
CA CYS A 57 4.79 -6.11 -5.13
C CYS A 57 5.19 -6.49 -3.70
N LEU A 58 5.22 -5.48 -2.82
CA LEU A 58 5.27 -5.71 -1.38
C LEU A 58 3.85 -6.02 -0.87
N LEU A 59 3.68 -7.12 -0.16
CA LEU A 59 2.43 -7.53 0.46
C LEU A 59 2.52 -7.42 1.99
N TRP A 60 1.38 -7.13 2.62
CA TRP A 60 1.21 -7.21 4.07
C TRP A 60 -0.01 -8.07 4.42
N GLY A 61 0.25 -9.33 4.74
CA GLY A 61 -0.73 -10.41 4.70
C GLY A 61 -1.10 -10.70 3.24
N ILE A 62 -2.39 -10.63 2.93
CA ILE A 62 -2.91 -10.90 1.56
C ILE A 62 -3.07 -9.64 0.70
N ARG A 63 -2.46 -8.52 1.10
CA ARG A 63 -2.83 -7.16 0.66
C ARG A 63 -1.61 -6.43 0.11
N ALA A 64 -1.70 -5.82 -1.07
CA ALA A 64 -0.58 -5.11 -1.68
C ALA A 64 -0.36 -3.72 -1.08
N VAL A 65 0.83 -3.47 -0.53
CA VAL A 65 1.20 -2.17 0.03
C VAL A 65 1.28 -1.15 -1.11
N VAL A 66 0.37 -0.17 -1.09
CA VAL A 66 0.25 0.84 -2.14
C VAL A 66 1.37 1.90 -2.03
N PRO A 67 2.20 2.07 -3.07
CA PRO A 67 3.23 3.11 -3.14
C PRO A 67 2.65 4.52 -3.01
N SER A 68 3.42 5.43 -2.39
CA SER A 68 2.98 6.80 -2.09
C SER A 68 2.46 7.54 -3.33
N ALA A 69 3.11 7.35 -4.48
CA ALA A 69 2.71 7.96 -5.75
C ALA A 69 1.33 7.52 -6.28
N LEU A 70 0.85 6.33 -5.87
CA LEU A 70 -0.44 5.80 -6.29
C LEU A 70 -1.56 6.11 -5.28
N GLN A 71 -1.22 6.57 -4.07
CA GLN A 71 -2.20 6.87 -3.02
C GLN A 71 -3.22 7.93 -3.44
N PRO A 72 -2.87 9.07 -4.10
CA PRO A 72 -3.87 10.06 -4.52
C PRO A 72 -4.91 9.48 -5.48
N LYS A 73 -4.46 8.65 -6.43
CA LYS A 73 -5.35 7.98 -7.39
C LYS A 73 -6.29 7.01 -6.68
N VAL A 74 -5.78 6.22 -5.73
CA VAL A 74 -6.61 5.33 -4.90
C VAL A 74 -7.63 6.13 -4.08
N LEU A 75 -7.24 7.29 -3.53
CA LEU A 75 -8.14 8.17 -2.78
C LEU A 75 -9.22 8.83 -3.66
N GLU A 76 -8.86 9.30 -4.85
CA GLU A 76 -9.80 9.89 -5.81
C GLU A 76 -10.89 8.87 -6.22
N LEU A 77 -10.47 7.64 -6.49
CA LEU A 77 -11.37 6.52 -6.78
C LEU A 77 -12.32 6.21 -5.60
N LEU A 78 -11.89 6.42 -4.37
CA LEU A 78 -12.74 6.24 -3.19
C LEU A 78 -13.78 7.35 -3.02
N HIS A 79 -13.50 8.55 -3.54
CA HIS A 79 -14.36 9.72 -3.42
C HIS A 79 -15.31 9.92 -4.61
N GLY A 80 -14.99 9.36 -5.79
CA GLY A 80 -15.63 9.71 -7.06
C GLY A 80 -16.95 9.00 -7.43
N GLU A 81 -17.32 7.83 -6.88
CA GLU A 81 -18.43 7.04 -7.44
C GLU A 81 -19.57 6.72 -6.45
N THR A 82 -20.66 7.48 -6.56
CA THR A 82 -22.01 7.12 -6.07
C THR A 82 -22.66 6.13 -7.03
N HIS A 83 -22.83 4.89 -6.56
CA HIS A 83 -23.85 3.86 -6.89
C HIS A 83 -23.21 2.47 -6.94
N VAL A 84 -23.49 1.65 -5.90
CA VAL A 84 -23.26 0.20 -5.80
C VAL A 84 -21.78 -0.28 -5.75
N GLY A 85 -20.80 0.47 -6.29
CA GLY A 85 -19.36 0.13 -6.25
C GLY A 85 -18.59 0.64 -5.02
N MET A 86 -19.12 1.61 -4.28
CA MET A 86 -18.39 2.31 -3.21
C MET A 86 -18.06 1.43 -1.99
N ALA A 87 -18.94 0.49 -1.61
CA ALA A 87 -18.68 -0.42 -0.50
C ALA A 87 -17.64 -1.49 -0.89
N GLN A 88 -17.68 -1.98 -2.13
CA GLN A 88 -16.69 -2.91 -2.67
C GLN A 88 -15.34 -2.23 -2.89
N MET A 89 -15.29 -1.01 -3.41
CA MET A 89 -14.06 -0.23 -3.57
C MET A 89 -13.51 0.26 -2.23
N LYS A 90 -14.33 0.66 -1.27
CA LYS A 90 -13.88 0.91 0.12
C LYS A 90 -13.39 -0.38 0.76
N ALA A 91 -14.03 -1.52 0.51
CA ALA A 91 -13.57 -2.81 0.98
C ALA A 91 -12.30 -3.28 0.27
N LEU A 92 -12.05 -2.91 -1.00
CA LEU A 92 -10.84 -3.19 -1.79
C LEU A 92 -9.71 -2.19 -1.49
N ALA A 93 -9.99 -0.95 -1.14
CA ALA A 93 -8.97 -0.02 -0.68
C ALA A 93 -8.61 -0.31 0.77
N ARG A 94 -9.57 -0.51 1.68
CA ARG A 94 -9.27 -1.01 3.05
C ARG A 94 -8.62 -2.38 2.97
N SER A 95 -9.20 -3.25 2.14
CA SER A 95 -8.62 -4.25 1.22
C SER A 95 -7.12 -4.27 1.06
N TRP A 96 -6.58 -3.29 0.35
CA TRP A 96 -5.23 -3.35 -0.19
C TRP A 96 -4.29 -2.47 0.63
N VAL A 97 -4.83 -1.46 1.30
CA VAL A 97 -4.04 -0.35 1.81
C VAL A 97 -3.69 -0.55 3.29
N ARG A 98 -2.41 -0.84 3.55
CA ARG A 98 -1.75 -0.46 4.80
C ARG A 98 -0.63 0.52 4.50
N TRP A 99 -0.81 1.76 4.91
CA TRP A 99 0.25 2.77 5.05
C TRP A 99 0.51 2.92 6.57
N SER A 100 1.75 3.18 6.96
CA SER A 100 2.11 3.47 8.35
C SER A 100 1.53 4.80 8.86
N GLN A 101 0.95 5.60 7.96
CA GLN A 101 0.47 6.96 8.21
C GLN A 101 -1.06 7.14 8.01
N ILE A 102 -1.90 6.08 7.92
CA ILE A 102 -3.37 6.30 7.73
C ILE A 102 -3.96 7.11 8.86
N ASP A 103 -3.55 6.79 10.09
CA ASP A 103 -4.24 7.31 11.25
C ASP A 103 -4.06 8.82 11.32
N ALA A 104 -2.86 9.31 10.94
CA ALA A 104 -2.56 10.73 10.85
C ALA A 104 -3.28 11.45 9.68
N GLU A 105 -3.49 10.79 8.54
CA GLU A 105 -4.13 11.40 7.36
C GLU A 105 -5.67 11.32 7.42
N ILE A 106 -6.24 10.30 8.08
CA ILE A 106 -7.68 10.22 8.38
C ILE A 106 -8.07 11.27 9.41
N GLU A 107 -7.29 11.46 10.48
CA GLU A 107 -7.58 12.51 11.49
C GLU A 107 -7.54 13.93 10.90
N LYS A 108 -6.72 14.16 9.86
CA LYS A 108 -6.69 15.44 9.13
C LYS A 108 -7.87 15.66 8.18
N SER A 109 -8.59 14.60 7.82
CA SER A 109 -9.65 14.64 6.81
C SER A 109 -11.07 14.67 7.41
N VAL A 110 -11.19 14.67 8.74
CA VAL A 110 -12.46 14.92 9.44
C VAL A 110 -12.49 16.38 9.89
N LYS A 111 -13.26 17.19 9.17
CA LYS A 111 -13.91 18.38 9.75
C LYS A 111 -15.33 18.01 10.13
#